data_AF-A0A7S3BSV8-F1
#
_entry.id   AF-A0A7S3BSV8-F1
#
_cell.length_a   1.000
_cell.length_b   1.000
_cell.length_c   1.000
_cell.angle_alpha   90.00
_cell.angle_beta   90.00
_cell.angle_gamma   90.00
#
_symmetry.space_group_name_H-M   'P 1'
#
loop_
_entity.id
_entity.type
_entity.pdbx_description
1 polymer ?
#
loop_
_entity_poly.entity_id
_entity_poly.type
_entity_poly.pdbx_seq_one_letter_code
_entity_poly.pdbx_strand_id
1 'polypeptide(L)'
;VAPNALLGELTFEAREALGLHAAPASVGVAAGSGDNMMSALGAGAAAPGKFVMSLGTSGTLFGASDTAVEDPSGTVAPFRDATGRYLPLLCLQNCTNVLQEVSTSYSM
;
A
#
# COMPACT_ATOMS: atom_id res chain seq x y z
N VAL A 1 9.61 2.53 13.71
CA VAL A 1 8.85 1.70 14.68
C VAL A 1 8.62 0.33 14.07
N ALA A 2 8.50 -0.74 14.88
CA ALA A 2 8.23 -2.08 14.36
C ALA A 2 6.84 -2.14 13.68
N PRO A 3 6.65 -2.91 12.60
CA PRO A 3 5.39 -2.89 11.83
C PRO A 3 4.15 -3.32 12.61
N ASN A 4 4.31 -4.17 13.63
CA ASN A 4 3.25 -4.64 14.51
C ASN A 4 3.12 -3.82 15.82
N ALA A 5 3.83 -2.69 15.92
CA ALA A 5 3.81 -1.92 17.15
C ALA A 5 2.47 -1.20 17.34
N LEU A 6 2.01 -1.21 18.59
CA LEU A 6 1.01 -0.27 19.09
C LEU A 6 1.71 1.07 19.36
N LEU A 7 1.30 2.15 18.70
CA LEU A 7 1.86 3.48 18.90
C LEU A 7 1.29 4.19 20.14
N GLY A 8 0.13 3.74 20.59
CA GLY A 8 -0.60 4.32 21.70
C GLY A 8 -2.08 4.01 21.59
N GLU A 9 -2.89 4.78 22.29
CA GLU A 9 -4.33 4.65 22.29
C GLU A 9 -4.97 5.95 21.78
N LEU A 10 -6.19 5.85 21.25
CA LEU A 10 -6.99 7.03 20.93
C LEU A 10 -7.21 7.86 22.19
N THR A 11 -7.01 9.17 22.08
CA THR A 11 -7.40 10.09 23.15
C THR A 11 -8.92 10.12 23.28
N PHE A 12 -9.40 10.60 24.43
CA PHE A 12 -10.83 10.81 24.66
C PHE A 12 -11.44 11.73 23.60
N GLU A 13 -10.78 12.84 23.28
CA GLU A 13 -11.26 13.83 22.30
C GLU A 13 -11.35 13.22 20.90
N ALA A 14 -10.36 12.44 20.50
CA ALA A 14 -10.38 11.74 19.20
C ALA A 14 -11.51 10.70 19.14
N ARG A 15 -11.75 9.97 20.23
CA ARG A 15 -12.85 9.01 20.33
C ARG A 15 -14.21 9.68 20.20
N GLU A 16 -14.41 10.81 20.87
CA GLU A 16 -15.64 11.60 20.79
C GLU A 16 -15.85 12.15 19.37
N ALA A 17 -14.81 12.73 18.76
CA ALA A 17 -14.88 13.28 17.41
C ALA A 17 -15.20 12.22 16.33
N LEU A 18 -14.73 10.98 16.52
CA LEU A 18 -15.00 9.86 15.62
C LEU A 18 -16.31 9.13 15.93
N GLY A 19 -17.05 9.52 16.97
CA GLY A 19 -18.29 8.88 17.38
C GLY A 19 -18.12 7.45 17.90
N LEU A 20 -16.91 7.09 18.36
CA LEU A 20 -16.56 5.73 18.77
C LEU A 20 -16.97 5.44 20.24
N HIS A 21 -18.15 5.90 20.66
CA HIS A 21 -18.60 5.78 22.06
C HIS A 21 -18.85 4.33 22.49
N ALA A 22 -19.21 3.44 21.55
CA ALA A 22 -19.40 2.02 21.82
C ALA A 22 -18.10 1.18 21.80
N ALA A 23 -16.97 1.77 21.40
CA ALA A 23 -15.69 1.08 21.38
C ALA A 23 -15.17 0.81 22.82
N PRO A 24 -14.21 -0.11 23.01
CA PRO A 24 -13.56 -0.28 24.31
C PRO A 24 -12.93 1.02 24.84
N ALA A 25 -12.72 1.09 26.16
CA ALA A 25 -12.09 2.26 26.81
C ALA A 25 -10.69 2.57 26.22
N SER A 26 -9.94 1.52 25.93
CA SER A 26 -8.64 1.56 25.25
C SER A 26 -8.84 1.10 23.80
N VAL A 27 -8.61 2.01 22.84
CA VAL A 27 -8.60 1.70 21.41
C VAL A 27 -7.20 1.97 20.89
N GLY A 28 -6.50 0.90 20.52
CA GLY A 28 -5.13 0.99 20.06
C GLY A 28 -4.96 1.64 18.68
N VAL A 29 -3.89 2.40 18.52
CA VAL A 29 -3.44 2.97 17.23
C VAL A 29 -2.25 2.16 16.72
N ALA A 30 -2.46 1.39 15.65
CA ALA A 30 -1.39 0.62 15.02
C ALA A 30 -0.38 1.53 14.31
N ALA A 31 0.87 1.06 14.15
CA ALA A 31 1.89 1.76 13.37
C ALA A 31 1.47 2.05 11.92
N GLY A 32 0.62 1.19 11.35
CA GLY A 32 0.18 1.29 9.98
C GLY A 32 1.32 1.04 8.97
N SER A 33 1.05 1.34 7.71
CA SER A 33 2.03 1.29 6.62
C SER A 33 1.55 2.13 5.43
N GLY A 34 2.34 2.18 4.36
CA GLY A 34 1.95 2.81 3.10
C GLY A 34 0.81 2.07 2.40
N ASP A 35 0.12 2.76 1.51
CA ASP A 35 -1.03 2.25 0.75
C ASP A 35 -0.73 0.96 -0.05
N ASN A 36 0.37 0.93 -0.79
CA ASN A 36 0.78 -0.23 -1.59
C ASN A 36 1.15 -1.42 -0.69
N MET A 37 1.82 -1.17 0.43
CA MET A 37 2.15 -2.20 1.41
C MET A 37 0.89 -2.80 2.04
N MET A 38 -0.07 -1.95 2.42
CA MET A 38 -1.36 -2.38 2.95
C MET A 38 -2.21 -3.09 1.90
N SER A 39 -2.12 -2.68 0.64
CA SER A 39 -2.77 -3.35 -0.49
C SER A 39 -2.20 -4.76 -0.71
N ALA A 40 -0.86 -4.91 -0.68
CA ALA A 40 -0.22 -6.23 -0.75
C ALA A 40 -0.66 -7.13 0.41
N LEU A 41 -0.70 -6.59 1.63
CA LEU A 41 -1.14 -7.33 2.80
C LEU A 41 -2.60 -7.78 2.68
N GLY A 42 -3.50 -6.85 2.34
CA GLY A 42 -4.94 -7.13 2.19
C GLY A 42 -5.26 -8.09 1.05
N ALA A 43 -4.47 -8.08 -0.03
CA ALA A 43 -4.60 -9.00 -1.16
C ALA A 43 -3.94 -10.36 -0.91
N GLY A 44 -3.33 -10.60 0.25
CA GLY A 44 -2.62 -11.86 0.56
C GLY A 44 -1.31 -12.05 -0.21
N ALA A 45 -0.70 -10.96 -0.68
CA ALA A 45 0.59 -10.88 -1.35
C ALA A 45 1.73 -10.42 -0.41
N ALA A 46 1.62 -10.77 0.87
CA ALA A 46 2.60 -10.44 1.92
C ALA A 46 3.81 -11.39 1.97
N ALA A 47 3.93 -12.31 1.00
CA ALA A 47 5.03 -13.26 0.90
C ALA A 47 5.58 -13.28 -0.54
N PRO A 48 6.88 -13.58 -0.72
CA PRO A 48 7.48 -13.70 -2.05
C PRO A 48 6.72 -14.65 -2.99
N GLY A 49 6.76 -14.34 -4.28
CA GLY A 49 6.07 -15.12 -5.32
C GLY A 49 4.63 -14.70 -5.59
N LYS A 50 4.10 -13.72 -4.85
CA LYS A 50 2.81 -13.07 -5.13
C LYS A 50 3.00 -11.58 -5.31
N PHE A 51 2.23 -11.01 -6.23
CA PHE A 51 2.28 -9.59 -6.56
C PHE A 51 0.87 -9.04 -6.65
N VAL A 52 0.75 -7.75 -6.38
CA VAL A 52 -0.43 -6.96 -6.69
C VAL A 52 -0.09 -6.06 -7.86
N MET A 53 -0.97 -6.09 -8.86
CA MET A 53 -0.95 -5.13 -9.95
C MET A 53 -2.21 -4.27 -9.86
N SER A 54 -2.04 -2.97 -9.68
CA SER A 54 -3.14 -2.01 -9.78
C SER A 54 -3.17 -1.44 -11.19
N LEU A 55 -4.30 -1.55 -11.87
CA LEU A 55 -4.52 -1.06 -13.23
C LEU A 55 -5.46 0.16 -13.22
N GLY A 56 -4.96 1.28 -12.70
CA GLY A 56 -5.64 2.57 -12.77
C GLY A 56 -5.15 3.42 -13.94
N THR A 57 -5.48 4.71 -13.93
CA THR A 57 -4.95 5.71 -14.87
C THR A 57 -3.42 5.59 -14.97
N SER A 58 -2.78 5.50 -13.80
CA SER A 58 -1.43 4.96 -13.60
C SER A 58 -1.49 3.52 -13.11
N GLY A 59 -0.43 2.77 -13.37
CA GLY A 59 -0.28 1.38 -12.94
C GLY A 59 0.73 1.25 -11.82
N THR A 60 0.52 0.30 -10.91
CA THR A 60 1.55 -0.11 -9.94
C THR A 60 1.72 -1.62 -9.95
N LEU A 61 2.95 -2.08 -9.74
CA LEU A 61 3.28 -3.48 -9.55
C LEU A 61 4.22 -3.62 -8.36
N PHE A 62 3.82 -4.41 -7.38
CA PHE A 62 4.59 -4.58 -6.16
C PHE A 62 4.29 -5.93 -5.50
N GLY A 63 5.20 -6.38 -4.65
CA GLY A 63 5.07 -7.61 -3.89
C GLY A 63 6.15 -7.72 -2.83
N ALA A 64 5.96 -8.62 -1.87
CA ALA A 64 6.96 -8.83 -0.82
C ALA A 64 8.24 -9.48 -1.38
N SER A 65 9.39 -9.06 -0.85
CA SER A 65 10.70 -9.63 -1.14
C SER A 65 11.48 -9.84 0.17
N ASP A 66 12.16 -10.99 0.28
CA ASP A 66 13.01 -11.28 1.46
C ASP A 66 14.32 -10.50 1.42
N THR A 67 14.75 -10.05 0.23
CA THR A 67 15.95 -9.23 0.04
C THR A 67 15.61 -7.87 -0.54
N ALA A 68 16.45 -6.87 -0.26
CA ALA A 68 16.37 -5.58 -0.93
C ALA A 68 16.52 -5.77 -2.44
N VAL A 69 15.72 -5.04 -3.21
CA VAL A 69 15.87 -4.98 -4.67
C VAL A 69 16.53 -3.65 -4.98
N GLU A 70 17.78 -3.72 -5.43
CA GLU A 70 18.53 -2.57 -5.89
C GLU A 70 18.34 -2.42 -7.40
N ASP A 71 17.90 -1.24 -7.83
CA ASP A 71 17.73 -0.90 -9.23
C ASP A 71 18.58 0.33 -9.57
N PRO A 72 19.75 0.15 -10.24
CA PRO A 72 20.60 1.26 -10.65
C PRO A 72 19.93 2.26 -11.59
N SER A 73 18.86 1.86 -12.29
CA SER A 73 18.10 2.76 -13.17
C SER A 73 17.14 3.67 -12.40
N GLY A 74 16.83 3.35 -11.15
CA GLY A 74 15.88 4.10 -10.32
C GLY A 74 14.41 3.91 -10.70
N THR A 75 14.10 2.89 -11.51
CA THR A 75 12.75 2.58 -11.98
C THR A 75 11.91 1.88 -10.90
N VAL A 76 12.57 1.06 -10.05
CA VAL A 76 11.95 0.35 -8.92
C VAL A 76 12.30 1.04 -7.61
N ALA A 77 11.28 1.39 -6.83
CA ALA A 77 11.44 1.96 -5.50
C ALA A 77 11.73 0.85 -4.46
N PRO A 78 12.78 1.00 -3.62
CA PRO A 78 13.21 -0.02 -2.66
C PRO A 78 12.55 0.15 -1.28
N PHE A 79 11.22 0.02 -1.19
CA PHE A 79 10.52 0.20 0.09
C PHE A 79 10.67 -0.99 1.04
N ARG A 80 10.29 -0.76 2.31
CA ARG A 80 9.98 -1.84 3.27
C ARG A 80 8.47 -2.01 3.41
N ASP A 81 8.04 -3.24 3.65
CA ASP A 81 6.62 -3.58 3.82
C ASP A 81 6.14 -3.47 5.28
N ALA A 82 4.86 -3.77 5.50
CA ALA A 82 4.21 -3.80 6.81
C ALA A 82 4.53 -5.07 7.65
N THR A 83 5.43 -5.95 7.18
CA THR A 83 5.81 -7.20 7.86
C THR A 83 7.29 -7.23 8.25
N GLY A 84 8.06 -6.22 7.85
CA GLY A 84 9.49 -6.11 8.09
C GLY A 84 10.35 -6.61 6.91
N ARG A 85 9.72 -7.05 5.82
CA ARG A 85 10.35 -7.40 4.55
C ARG A 85 10.55 -6.17 3.65
N TYR A 86 11.03 -6.42 2.44
CA TYR A 86 11.11 -5.43 1.39
C TYR A 86 9.87 -5.47 0.50
N LEU A 87 9.56 -4.34 -0.13
CA LEU A 87 8.49 -4.18 -1.10
C LEU A 87 9.04 -3.41 -2.31
N PRO A 88 9.71 -4.09 -3.26
CA PRO A 88 9.98 -3.48 -4.56
C PRO A 88 8.68 -2.99 -5.18
N LEU A 89 8.67 -1.74 -5.62
CA LEU A 89 7.51 -1.13 -6.24
C LEU A 89 7.88 -0.48 -7.55
N LEU A 90 7.19 -0.88 -8.62
CA LEU A 90 7.20 -0.21 -9.90
C LEU A 90 5.95 0.66 -10.04
N CYS A 91 6.13 1.89 -10.49
CA CYS A 91 5.03 2.79 -10.83
C CYS A 91 5.10 3.17 -12.32
N LEU A 92 4.00 2.91 -13.03
CA LEU A 92 3.81 3.24 -14.44
C LEU A 92 2.89 4.45 -14.51
N GLN A 93 3.39 5.59 -15.00
CA GLN A 93 2.60 6.82 -15.06
C GLN A 93 1.41 6.69 -16.03
N ASN A 94 1.63 6.04 -17.18
CA ASN A 94 0.64 5.88 -18.23
C ASN A 94 0.23 4.41 -18.33
N CYS A 95 -0.89 4.04 -17.70
CA CYS A 95 -1.46 2.70 -17.76
C CYS A 95 -2.79 2.72 -18.51
N THR A 96 -3.94 2.72 -17.83
CA THR A 96 -5.24 2.65 -18.52
C THR A 96 -5.62 3.96 -19.22
N ASN A 97 -4.98 5.08 -18.89
CA ASN A 97 -5.22 6.37 -19.55
C ASN A 97 -5.05 6.29 -21.07
N VAL A 98 -3.97 5.65 -21.52
CA VAL A 98 -3.65 5.50 -22.96
C VAL A 98 -4.67 4.59 -23.65
N LEU A 99 -5.11 3.53 -22.97
CA LEU A 99 -6.14 2.63 -23.50
C LEU A 99 -7.47 3.38 -23.70
N GLN A 100 -7.83 4.24 -22.75
CA GLN A 100 -9.04 5.03 -22.81
C GLN A 100 -8.98 6.10 -23.91
N GLU A 101 -7.82 6.73 -24.11
CA GLU A 101 -7.60 7.66 -25.23
C GLU A 101 -7.84 6.97 -26.58
N VAL A 102 -7.19 5.82 -26.80
CA VAL A 102 -7.36 5.02 -28.03
C VAL A 102 -8.82 4.58 -28.21
N SER A 103 -9.46 4.03 -27.16
CA SER A 103 -10.87 3.62 -27.22
C SER A 103 -11.79 4.77 -27.63
N THR A 104 -11.54 5.97 -27.13
CA THR A 104 -12.32 7.17 -27.46
C THR A 104 -12.11 7.58 -28.92
N SER A 105 -10.88 7.49 -29.43
CA SER A 105 -10.56 7.85 -30.82
C SER A 105 -11.27 6.98 -31.87
N TYR A 106 -11.55 5.70 -31.56
CA TYR A 106 -12.27 4.78 -32.46
C TYR A 106 -13.80 4.76 -32.24
N SER A 107 -14.30 5.43 -31.19
CA SER A 107 -15.73 5.53 -30.89
C SER A 107 -16.38 6.80 -31.48
N MET A 108 -15.64 7.55 -32.31
CA MET A 108 -16.12 8.70 -33.08
C MET A 108 -16.46 8.32 -34.51
#